data_AF-A0A1I8IY11-F1
#
_entry.id   AF-A0A1I8IY11-F1
#
_cell.length_a   1.000
_cell.length_b   1.000
_cell.length_c   1.000
_cell.angle_alpha   90.00
_cell.angle_beta   90.00
_cell.angle_gamma   90.00
#
_symmetry.space_group_name_H-M   'P 1'
#
loop_
_entity.id
_entity.type
_entity.pdbx_description
1 polymer ?
#
loop_
_entity_poly.entity_id
_entity_poly.type
_entity_poly.pdbx_seq_one_letter_code
_entity_poly.pdbx_strand_id
1 'polypeptide(L)'
;MALNAFASLLCKSSIFVASRQLSSISSLERCIPLNKVREQLMTIAGSSGTPFEVRDCAALTEALAREQQLGSQSLAKPMSASYQEALLSLRTQAGLSVKYVNTHNGIRIGRLLEDLDILGVLISYRHAWQPHWAERAPVTIVTAFVDGVCVHTPIIPANRDLRLSGFVSWVGSSSIEVTMKIEQQAGEDGAAGVAWTPVLDATFVNAARHPLENRAAKLNPLLLESAADREIFQRGERAKAYRLQQASQSVLSVVPRNEEIAKIHRMFLDTIDPKSFTFSRRRLPVGSVWLRDTMLKTAHLCHPEQMNVYCKVFGGFLMRKALETAWICAFAHCRRQPVLLEVKDVSFRAPVELGSLLFLSSQVTCSHGRRCVVRVHAEVLQPDSGLRTTTNDFYFVFAPEAAAQAGEDCVPDAPQVVPRSYSEAMLHIDGMRKLTEA
;
A
#
# COMPACT_ATOMS: atom_id res chain seq x y z
N MET A 1 -8.04 -25.63 -8.51
CA MET A 1 -7.77 -25.93 -7.08
C MET A 1 -6.32 -25.69 -6.65
N ALA A 2 -5.34 -25.57 -7.56
CA ALA A 2 -3.91 -25.42 -7.19
C ALA A 2 -3.45 -23.96 -6.86
N LEU A 3 -4.15 -22.93 -7.35
CA LEU A 3 -3.83 -21.51 -7.03
C LEU A 3 -4.15 -21.15 -5.57
N ASN A 4 -5.19 -21.74 -4.97
CA ASN A 4 -5.54 -21.52 -3.57
C ASN A 4 -4.53 -22.16 -2.61
N ALA A 5 -3.77 -23.18 -3.03
CA ALA A 5 -2.79 -23.82 -2.16
C ALA A 5 -1.43 -23.08 -2.18
N PHE A 6 -0.96 -22.64 -3.35
CA PHE A 6 0.35 -21.97 -3.45
C PHE A 6 0.33 -20.49 -3.02
N ALA A 7 -0.77 -19.75 -3.26
CA ALA A 7 -0.94 -18.40 -2.70
C ALA A 7 -1.16 -18.43 -1.18
N SER A 8 -1.82 -19.48 -0.66
CA SER A 8 -2.06 -19.70 0.78
C SER A 8 -0.81 -20.08 1.57
N LEU A 9 0.19 -20.71 0.93
CA LEU A 9 1.39 -21.20 1.62
C LEU A 9 2.51 -20.15 1.70
N LEU A 10 2.50 -19.12 0.86
CA LEU A 10 3.54 -18.08 0.81
C LEU A 10 3.09 -16.74 1.40
N CYS A 11 1.79 -16.50 1.58
CA CYS A 11 1.30 -15.27 2.19
C CYS A 11 0.98 -15.46 3.68
N LYS A 12 1.87 -14.92 4.55
CA LYS A 12 1.71 -14.45 5.96
C LYS A 12 0.39 -14.83 6.73
N SER A 13 -0.10 -16.06 6.65
CA SER A 13 -1.45 -16.45 7.08
C SER A 13 -1.60 -16.70 8.59
N SER A 14 -0.49 -16.72 9.36
CA SER A 14 -0.54 -16.98 10.81
C SER A 14 -0.96 -15.79 11.68
N ILE A 15 -0.92 -14.54 11.18
CA ILE A 15 -1.21 -13.35 12.02
C ILE A 15 -2.68 -13.35 12.47
N PHE A 16 -3.60 -13.74 11.58
CA PHE A 16 -5.03 -13.64 11.82
C PHE A 16 -5.67 -14.88 12.45
N VAL A 17 -4.94 -15.99 12.58
CA VAL A 17 -5.40 -17.12 13.42
C VAL A 17 -5.51 -16.67 14.89
N ALA A 18 -4.57 -15.84 15.36
CA ALA A 18 -4.63 -15.19 16.67
C ALA A 18 -5.75 -14.13 16.77
N SER A 19 -6.13 -13.49 15.65
CA SER A 19 -7.19 -12.46 15.64
C SER A 19 -8.59 -12.97 16.00
N ARG A 20 -8.88 -14.26 15.81
CA ARG A 20 -10.16 -14.86 16.24
C ARG A 20 -10.36 -14.81 17.76
N GLN A 21 -9.28 -14.70 18.54
CA GLN A 21 -9.36 -14.51 19.99
C GLN A 21 -9.58 -13.03 20.36
N LEU A 22 -9.05 -12.08 19.57
CA LEU A 22 -9.23 -10.64 19.78
C LEU A 22 -10.65 -10.14 19.48
N SER A 23 -11.40 -10.83 18.62
CA SER A 23 -12.81 -10.52 18.31
C SER A 23 -13.81 -10.85 19.42
N SER A 24 -13.37 -11.46 20.53
CA SER A 24 -14.22 -11.86 21.66
C SER A 24 -14.53 -10.73 22.66
N ILE A 25 -13.99 -9.53 22.46
CA ILE A 25 -14.12 -8.39 23.38
C ILE A 25 -15.07 -7.34 22.79
N SER A 26 -16.28 -7.24 23.37
CA SER A 26 -17.33 -6.22 23.17
C SER A 26 -17.41 -5.58 21.77
N SER A 27 -17.91 -6.37 20.82
CA SER A 27 -17.98 -6.10 19.38
C SER A 27 -18.89 -4.94 18.92
N LEU A 28 -19.68 -4.32 19.80
CA LEU A 28 -20.71 -3.35 19.39
C LEU A 28 -20.23 -1.89 19.31
N GLU A 29 -19.22 -1.47 20.08
CA GLU A 29 -18.71 -0.07 20.04
C GLU A 29 -17.52 0.12 19.07
N ARG A 30 -16.89 -0.97 18.63
CA ARG A 30 -15.64 -0.94 17.85
C ARG A 30 -15.83 -1.15 16.35
N CYS A 31 -17.04 -1.42 15.89
CA CYS A 31 -17.37 -1.53 14.47
C CYS A 31 -18.10 -0.26 14.02
N ILE A 32 -17.43 0.57 13.21
CA ILE A 32 -17.99 1.83 12.71
C ILE A 32 -18.25 1.77 11.20
N PRO A 33 -19.24 2.50 10.68
CA PRO A 33 -19.40 2.65 9.23
C PRO A 33 -18.13 3.26 8.60
N LEU A 34 -17.69 2.75 7.45
CA LEU A 34 -16.42 3.17 6.82
C LEU A 34 -16.40 4.68 6.51
N ASN A 35 -17.54 5.27 6.15
CA ASN A 35 -17.67 6.71 5.92
C ASN A 35 -17.45 7.56 7.18
N LYS A 36 -17.59 7.00 8.39
CA LYS A 36 -17.35 7.68 9.67
C LYS A 36 -15.88 7.63 10.12
N VAL A 37 -15.04 6.77 9.53
CA VAL A 37 -13.62 6.66 9.89
C VAL A 37 -12.89 8.00 9.67
N ARG A 38 -13.12 8.67 8.53
CA ARG A 38 -12.50 9.96 8.22
C ARG A 38 -12.95 11.05 9.18
N GLU A 39 -14.24 11.07 9.54
CA GLU A 39 -14.78 12.04 10.50
C GLU A 39 -14.14 11.85 11.89
N GLN A 40 -14.05 10.62 12.39
CA GLN A 40 -13.39 10.34 13.67
C GLN A 40 -11.91 10.73 13.67
N LEU A 41 -11.20 10.44 12.58
CA LEU A 41 -9.80 10.84 12.42
C LEU A 41 -9.64 12.36 12.46
N MET A 42 -10.51 13.10 11.77
CA MET A 42 -10.51 14.57 11.78
C MET A 42 -10.73 15.12 13.20
N THR A 43 -11.68 14.56 13.94
CA THR A 43 -11.95 14.94 15.34
C THR A 43 -10.71 14.72 16.22
N ILE A 44 -10.11 13.53 16.18
CA ILE A 44 -8.95 13.16 17.02
C ILE A 44 -7.70 13.99 16.68
N ALA A 45 -7.48 14.24 15.38
CA ALA A 45 -6.40 15.10 14.92
C ALA A 45 -6.68 16.59 15.22
N GLY A 46 -7.92 16.97 15.53
CA GLY A 46 -8.30 18.37 15.74
C GLY A 46 -8.24 19.20 14.45
N SER A 47 -8.65 18.61 13.33
CA SER A 47 -8.81 19.29 12.03
C SER A 47 -10.29 19.38 11.69
N SER A 48 -10.77 20.54 11.24
CA SER A 48 -12.14 20.70 10.72
C SER A 48 -12.31 20.15 9.30
N GLY A 49 -11.23 19.72 8.64
CA GLY A 49 -11.25 19.29 7.25
C GLY A 49 -11.44 20.42 6.24
N THR A 50 -11.45 21.68 6.68
CA THR A 50 -11.46 22.83 5.77
C THR A 50 -10.03 23.25 5.41
N PRO A 51 -9.73 23.59 4.15
CA PRO A 51 -8.38 24.01 3.75
C PRO A 51 -7.97 25.38 4.30
N PHE A 52 -8.93 26.14 4.87
CA PHE A 52 -8.73 27.51 5.33
C PHE A 52 -8.50 27.62 6.84
N GLU A 53 -8.78 26.56 7.60
CA GLU A 53 -8.50 26.58 9.04
C GLU A 53 -7.04 26.24 9.31
N VAL A 54 -6.33 27.22 9.88
CA VAL A 54 -4.96 27.05 10.35
C VAL A 54 -5.01 26.29 11.67
N ARG A 55 -4.43 25.10 11.67
CA ARG A 55 -4.24 24.31 12.90
C ARG A 55 -3.27 25.07 13.81
N ASP A 56 -3.63 25.26 15.08
CA ASP A 56 -2.76 25.90 16.07
C ASP A 56 -1.60 24.98 16.47
N CYS A 57 -0.61 24.89 15.59
CA CYS A 57 0.56 24.06 15.78
C CYS A 57 1.45 24.51 16.93
N ALA A 58 1.35 25.78 17.37
CA ALA A 58 2.11 26.30 18.52
C ALA A 58 1.57 25.73 19.83
N ALA A 59 0.25 25.77 20.04
CA ALA A 59 -0.38 25.16 21.21
C ALA A 59 -0.14 23.63 21.28
N LEU A 60 -0.20 22.94 20.13
CA LEU A 60 0.10 21.50 20.06
C LEU A 60 1.57 21.19 20.38
N THR A 61 2.49 22.08 20.00
CA THR A 61 3.93 21.95 20.30
C THR A 61 4.20 22.09 21.79
N GLU A 62 3.61 23.08 22.45
CA GLU A 62 3.72 23.21 23.90
C GLU A 62 3.14 22.01 24.64
N ALA A 63 1.97 21.52 24.20
CA ALA A 63 1.37 20.33 24.75
C ALA A 63 2.30 19.11 24.59
N LEU A 64 2.87 18.89 23.40
CA LEU A 64 3.81 17.79 23.16
C LEU A 64 5.09 17.91 23.99
N ALA A 65 5.63 19.11 24.14
CA ALA A 65 6.82 19.36 24.94
C ALA A 65 6.55 19.05 26.42
N ARG A 66 5.39 19.46 26.96
CA ARG A 66 4.95 19.10 28.32
C ARG A 66 4.83 17.59 28.47
N GLU A 67 4.19 16.91 27.52
CA GLU A 67 4.06 15.44 27.52
C GLU A 67 5.43 14.73 27.56
N GLN A 68 6.37 15.16 26.72
CA GLN A 68 7.69 14.54 26.63
C GLN A 68 8.58 14.88 27.84
N GLN A 69 8.42 16.06 28.44
CA GLN A 69 9.15 16.49 29.64
C GLN A 69 8.59 15.87 30.92
N LEU A 70 7.28 15.68 31.02
CA LEU A 70 6.64 15.05 32.17
C LEU A 70 7.10 13.61 32.38
N GLY A 71 7.82 13.01 31.41
CA GLY A 71 8.43 11.69 31.52
C GLY A 71 7.44 10.60 31.94
N SER A 72 6.14 10.89 31.83
CA SER A 72 5.10 10.18 32.54
C SER A 72 4.90 8.88 31.81
N GLN A 73 5.56 7.85 32.38
CA GLN A 73 5.45 6.43 32.10
C GLN A 73 4.57 6.18 30.89
N SER A 74 5.20 6.11 29.72
CA SER A 74 4.50 5.76 28.50
C SER A 74 3.81 4.41 28.74
N LEU A 75 2.51 4.45 29.05
CA LEU A 75 1.78 3.30 29.53
C LEU A 75 1.79 2.28 28.40
N ALA A 76 2.40 1.14 28.66
CA ALA A 76 2.42 0.06 27.69
C ALA A 76 0.97 -0.35 27.40
N LYS A 77 0.58 -0.38 26.12
CA LYS A 77 -0.79 -0.69 25.72
C LYS A 77 -0.86 -2.04 25.03
N PRO A 78 -1.86 -2.88 25.36
CA PRO A 78 -2.04 -4.13 24.64
C PRO A 78 -2.47 -3.87 23.20
N MET A 79 -2.19 -4.81 22.29
CA MET A 79 -2.61 -4.71 20.88
C MET A 79 -4.12 -4.47 20.74
N SER A 80 -4.91 -5.08 21.64
CA SER A 80 -6.38 -4.98 21.71
C SER A 80 -6.90 -3.57 22.00
N ALA A 81 -6.08 -2.67 22.57
CA ALA A 81 -6.46 -1.28 22.83
C ALA A 81 -6.56 -0.44 21.55
N SER A 82 -5.80 -0.83 20.52
CA SER A 82 -5.76 -0.16 19.22
C SER A 82 -6.69 -0.79 18.18
N TYR A 83 -7.32 -1.92 18.49
CA TYR A 83 -8.15 -2.68 17.56
C TYR A 83 -9.37 -1.86 17.09
N GLN A 84 -9.55 -1.79 15.77
CA GLN A 84 -10.66 -1.07 15.14
C GLN A 84 -11.22 -1.90 13.98
N GLU A 85 -12.55 -1.94 13.88
CA GLU A 85 -13.27 -2.47 12.72
C GLU A 85 -14.04 -1.37 12.01
N ALA A 86 -14.11 -1.46 10.69
CA ALA A 86 -14.92 -0.60 9.86
C ALA A 86 -15.70 -1.41 8.82
N LEU A 87 -17.01 -1.15 8.70
CA LEU A 87 -17.89 -1.85 7.78
C LEU A 87 -18.18 -1.01 6.54
N LEU A 88 -17.94 -1.58 5.37
CA LEU A 88 -18.31 -1.05 4.07
C LEU A 88 -19.56 -1.76 3.57
N SER A 89 -20.71 -1.15 3.82
CA SER A 89 -22.02 -1.70 3.44
C SER A 89 -22.39 -1.33 2.01
N LEU A 90 -21.92 -2.12 1.05
CA LEU A 90 -22.21 -1.90 -0.38
C LEU A 90 -23.65 -2.26 -0.74
N ARG A 91 -24.28 -3.20 -0.03
CA ARG A 91 -25.67 -3.61 -0.30
C ARG A 91 -26.69 -2.54 0.08
N THR A 92 -26.54 -1.95 1.27
CA THR A 92 -27.56 -1.07 1.85
C THR A 92 -27.39 0.39 1.45
N GLN A 93 -26.16 0.83 1.18
CA GLN A 93 -25.87 2.23 0.83
C GLN A 93 -25.61 2.38 -0.66
N ALA A 94 -26.67 2.57 -1.44
CA ALA A 94 -26.61 2.70 -2.90
C ALA A 94 -25.61 3.77 -3.39
N GLY A 95 -25.42 4.86 -2.64
CA GLY A 95 -24.44 5.91 -2.98
C GLY A 95 -22.97 5.49 -2.91
N LEU A 96 -22.64 4.47 -2.11
CA LEU A 96 -21.26 3.95 -2.01
C LEU A 96 -20.89 3.11 -3.24
N SER A 97 -21.85 2.43 -3.87
CA SER A 97 -21.61 1.59 -5.04
C SER A 97 -20.92 2.39 -6.17
N VAL A 98 -21.35 3.62 -6.45
CA VAL A 98 -20.75 4.50 -7.47
C VAL A 98 -19.28 4.80 -7.18
N LYS A 99 -18.90 4.92 -5.90
CA LYS A 99 -17.51 5.23 -5.50
C LYS A 99 -16.61 4.00 -5.62
N TYR A 100 -17.09 2.81 -5.24
CA TYR A 100 -16.29 1.61 -5.07
C TYR A 100 -16.36 0.61 -6.22
N VAL A 101 -17.40 0.63 -7.04
CA VAL A 101 -17.57 -0.33 -8.14
C VAL A 101 -16.76 0.12 -9.37
N ASN A 102 -16.11 -0.84 -10.02
CA ASN A 102 -15.37 -0.64 -11.27
C ASN A 102 -16.27 -0.96 -12.48
N THR A 103 -15.74 -0.76 -13.70
CA THR A 103 -16.45 -0.99 -14.96
C THR A 103 -16.77 -2.46 -15.25
N HIS A 104 -16.27 -3.38 -14.42
CA HIS A 104 -16.38 -4.83 -14.57
C HIS A 104 -17.13 -5.48 -13.38
N ASN A 105 -17.97 -4.71 -12.66
CA ASN A 105 -18.75 -5.15 -11.49
C ASN A 105 -17.92 -5.69 -10.31
N GLY A 106 -16.62 -5.43 -10.29
CA GLY A 106 -15.73 -5.68 -9.16
C GLY A 106 -15.49 -4.43 -8.32
N ILE A 107 -14.81 -4.58 -7.19
CA ILE A 107 -14.44 -3.44 -6.34
C ILE A 107 -13.09 -2.84 -6.78
N ARG A 108 -13.03 -1.51 -6.76
CA ARG A 108 -11.82 -0.72 -7.01
C ARG A 108 -10.86 -0.85 -5.82
N ILE A 109 -9.89 -1.75 -5.92
CA ILE A 109 -8.88 -1.95 -4.86
C ILE A 109 -8.17 -0.64 -4.49
N GLY A 110 -7.95 0.28 -5.44
CA GLY A 110 -7.36 1.59 -5.15
C GLY A 110 -8.16 2.42 -4.15
N ARG A 111 -9.49 2.29 -4.10
CA ARG A 111 -10.32 2.92 -3.06
C ARG A 111 -10.15 2.24 -1.71
N LEU A 112 -10.03 0.92 -1.69
CA LEU A 112 -9.75 0.17 -0.45
C LEU A 112 -8.37 0.53 0.13
N LEU A 113 -7.34 0.70 -0.71
CA LEU A 113 -6.01 1.17 -0.27
C LEU A 113 -6.07 2.58 0.35
N GLU A 114 -6.88 3.46 -0.24
CA GLU A 114 -7.13 4.80 0.29
C GLU A 114 -7.80 4.72 1.67
N ASP A 115 -8.80 3.85 1.84
CA ASP A 115 -9.49 3.69 3.13
C ASP A 115 -8.62 2.98 4.19
N LEU A 116 -7.79 2.02 3.80
CA LEU A 116 -6.82 1.36 4.68
C LEU A 116 -5.79 2.35 5.21
N ASP A 117 -5.34 3.29 4.40
CA ASP A 117 -4.44 4.34 4.87
C ASP A 117 -5.10 5.21 5.95
N ILE A 118 -6.38 5.57 5.77
CA ILE A 118 -7.14 6.37 6.75
C ILE A 118 -7.31 5.57 8.05
N LEU A 119 -7.72 4.31 7.92
CA LEU A 119 -7.94 3.41 9.04
C LEU A 119 -6.63 3.15 9.81
N GLY A 120 -5.51 2.95 9.11
CA GLY A 120 -4.20 2.75 9.72
C GLY A 120 -3.74 3.94 10.53
N VAL A 121 -3.95 5.16 10.02
CA VAL A 121 -3.65 6.40 10.75
C VAL A 121 -4.58 6.55 11.97
N LEU A 122 -5.88 6.25 11.84
CA LEU A 122 -6.82 6.26 12.96
C LEU A 122 -6.40 5.29 14.07
N ILE A 123 -6.09 4.04 13.73
CA ILE A 123 -5.61 3.01 14.66
C ILE A 123 -4.35 3.49 15.39
N SER A 124 -3.43 4.12 14.66
CA SER A 124 -2.20 4.68 15.24
C SER A 124 -2.50 5.80 16.23
N TYR A 125 -3.47 6.67 15.92
CA TYR A 125 -3.92 7.70 16.84
C TYR A 125 -4.58 7.14 18.09
N ARG A 126 -5.43 6.11 17.97
CA ARG A 126 -6.04 5.43 19.13
C ARG A 126 -4.98 4.83 20.05
N HIS A 127 -3.93 4.23 19.47
CA HIS A 127 -2.80 3.71 20.25
C HIS A 127 -1.99 4.82 20.94
N ALA A 128 -1.75 5.93 20.24
CA ALA A 128 -1.05 7.08 20.82
C ALA A 128 -1.89 7.79 21.91
N TRP A 129 -3.23 7.76 21.81
CA TRP A 129 -4.17 8.54 22.60
C TRP A 129 -4.02 8.38 24.12
N GLN A 130 -3.79 9.45 24.87
CA GLN A 130 -3.76 9.38 26.33
C GLN A 130 -5.04 9.95 26.95
N PRO A 131 -5.53 9.40 28.08
CA PRO A 131 -6.77 9.87 28.71
C PRO A 131 -6.75 11.33 29.14
N HIS A 132 -5.57 11.88 29.44
CA HIS A 132 -5.39 13.29 29.84
C HIS A 132 -5.21 14.23 28.66
N TRP A 133 -5.10 13.73 27.43
CA TRP A 133 -5.26 14.57 26.25
C TRP A 133 -6.71 15.06 26.23
N ALA A 134 -6.90 16.37 26.07
CA ALA A 134 -8.22 16.97 26.07
C ALA A 134 -9.00 16.53 24.81
N GLU A 135 -9.15 17.41 23.83
CA GLU A 135 -9.89 17.10 22.59
C GLU A 135 -8.97 16.73 21.42
N ARG A 136 -7.66 16.95 21.53
CA ARG A 136 -6.73 16.88 20.39
C ARG A 136 -5.42 16.20 20.73
N ALA A 137 -4.96 15.36 19.80
CA ALA A 137 -3.65 14.71 19.92
C ALA A 137 -2.51 15.71 19.64
N PRO A 138 -1.50 15.84 20.54
CA PRO A 138 -0.36 16.74 20.35
C PRO A 138 0.70 16.22 19.35
N VAL A 139 0.45 15.07 18.72
CA VAL A 139 1.35 14.43 17.75
C VAL A 139 0.77 14.44 16.33
N THR A 140 1.66 14.50 15.36
CA THR A 140 1.33 14.33 13.93
C THR A 140 1.73 12.93 13.48
N ILE A 141 0.77 12.11 13.08
CA ILE A 141 0.99 10.76 12.58
C ILE A 141 0.80 10.73 11.07
N VAL A 142 1.85 10.36 10.33
CA VAL A 142 1.84 10.27 8.86
C VAL A 142 2.26 8.89 8.40
N THR A 143 1.72 8.45 7.26
CA THR A 143 2.13 7.20 6.60
C THR A 143 3.54 7.35 6.05
N ALA A 144 4.47 6.54 6.54
CA ALA A 144 5.87 6.58 6.13
C ALA A 144 6.20 5.46 5.15
N PHE A 145 5.62 4.28 5.36
CA PHE A 145 5.88 3.10 4.57
C PHE A 145 4.65 2.20 4.53
N VAL A 146 4.45 1.48 3.43
CA VAL A 146 3.47 0.40 3.32
C VAL A 146 4.24 -0.86 2.97
N ASP A 147 4.25 -1.82 3.88
CA ASP A 147 4.75 -3.18 3.60
C ASP A 147 3.80 -3.82 2.58
N GLY A 148 4.34 -4.69 1.74
CA GLY A 148 3.61 -5.31 0.64
C GLY A 148 2.18 -5.73 0.98
N VAL A 149 1.24 -5.36 0.12
CA VAL A 149 -0.19 -5.65 0.23
C VAL A 149 -0.50 -6.88 -0.61
N CYS A 150 -1.01 -7.93 0.02
CA CYS A 150 -1.30 -9.19 -0.65
C CYS A 150 -2.80 -9.34 -0.91
N VAL A 151 -3.16 -9.64 -2.16
CA VAL A 151 -4.54 -9.85 -2.57
C VAL A 151 -4.82 -11.36 -2.68
N HIS A 152 -5.61 -11.89 -1.75
CA HIS A 152 -5.99 -13.32 -1.73
C HIS A 152 -7.11 -13.62 -2.72
N THR A 153 -8.05 -12.69 -2.84
CA THR A 153 -9.20 -12.80 -3.74
C THR A 153 -9.14 -11.65 -4.76
N PRO A 154 -8.50 -11.85 -5.94
CA PRO A 154 -8.25 -10.77 -6.90
C PRO A 154 -9.51 -10.16 -7.52
N ILE A 155 -10.62 -10.91 -7.50
CA ILE A 155 -11.91 -10.50 -8.04
C ILE A 155 -12.89 -10.40 -6.88
N ILE A 156 -13.11 -9.18 -6.42
CA ILE A 156 -13.94 -8.90 -5.26
C ILE A 156 -15.34 -8.48 -5.75
N PRO A 157 -16.38 -9.31 -5.57
CA PRO A 157 -17.72 -8.98 -6.04
C PRO A 157 -18.29 -7.77 -5.29
N ALA A 158 -18.90 -6.85 -6.03
CA ALA A 158 -19.44 -5.60 -5.50
C ALA A 158 -20.77 -5.73 -4.73
N ASN A 159 -21.45 -6.87 -4.82
CA ASN A 159 -22.76 -7.10 -4.21
C ASN A 159 -22.68 -7.61 -2.75
N ARG A 160 -21.50 -7.57 -2.12
CA ARG A 160 -21.31 -8.06 -0.75
C ARG A 160 -20.55 -7.04 0.08
N ASP A 161 -20.88 -6.98 1.36
CA ASP A 161 -20.26 -6.06 2.28
C ASP A 161 -18.83 -6.49 2.61
N LEU A 162 -17.98 -5.50 2.88
CA LEU A 162 -16.59 -5.71 3.29
C LEU A 162 -16.39 -5.24 4.73
N ARG A 163 -15.61 -5.99 5.50
CA ARG A 163 -15.14 -5.60 6.82
C ARG A 163 -13.64 -5.35 6.76
N LEU A 164 -13.25 -4.13 7.10
CA LEU A 164 -11.87 -3.74 7.29
C LEU A 164 -11.58 -3.82 8.79
N SER A 165 -10.49 -4.44 9.18
CA SER A 165 -10.10 -4.54 10.60
C SER A 165 -8.60 -4.42 10.73
N GLY A 166 -8.13 -3.88 11.84
CA GLY A 166 -6.70 -3.80 12.11
C GLY A 166 -6.37 -3.44 13.54
N PHE A 167 -5.08 -3.57 13.85
CA PHE A 167 -4.49 -3.25 15.15
C PHE A 167 -3.01 -2.96 14.99
N VAL A 168 -2.42 -2.36 16.01
CA VAL A 168 -0.98 -2.10 16.08
C VAL A 168 -0.24 -3.40 16.37
N SER A 169 0.56 -3.87 15.42
CA SER A 169 1.34 -5.12 15.51
C SER A 169 2.73 -4.89 16.08
N TRP A 170 3.31 -3.71 15.89
CA TRP A 170 4.66 -3.38 16.36
C TRP A 170 4.81 -1.87 16.61
N VAL A 171 5.63 -1.49 17.60
CA VAL A 171 5.94 -0.10 17.92
C VAL A 171 7.42 0.05 18.18
N GLY A 172 8.05 0.99 17.49
CA GLY A 172 9.43 1.44 17.72
C GLY A 172 9.46 2.67 18.64
N SER A 173 10.46 3.54 18.45
CA SER A 173 10.52 4.79 19.23
C SER A 173 9.47 5.80 18.81
N SER A 174 9.36 6.04 17.50
CA SER A 174 8.46 7.01 16.86
C SER A 174 7.75 6.42 15.64
N SER A 175 7.98 5.15 15.36
CA SER A 175 7.38 4.39 14.27
C SER A 175 6.37 3.41 14.82
N ILE A 176 5.24 3.25 14.14
CA ILE A 176 4.16 2.35 14.54
C ILE A 176 3.68 1.56 13.33
N GLU A 177 3.66 0.24 13.47
CA GLU A 177 3.23 -0.69 12.45
C GLU A 177 1.79 -1.14 12.76
N VAL A 178 0.92 -1.04 11.77
CA VAL A 178 -0.49 -1.38 11.83
C VAL A 178 -0.75 -2.49 10.82
N THR A 179 -1.15 -3.66 11.32
CA THR A 179 -1.55 -4.79 10.48
C THR A 179 -3.06 -4.75 10.31
N MET A 180 -3.51 -4.83 9.06
CA MET A 180 -4.90 -4.74 8.66
C MET A 180 -5.26 -5.89 7.72
N LYS A 181 -6.53 -6.27 7.75
CA LYS A 181 -7.13 -7.17 6.76
C LYS A 181 -8.45 -6.61 6.27
N ILE A 182 -8.80 -7.03 5.07
CA ILE A 182 -10.13 -6.90 4.50
C ILE A 182 -10.71 -8.29 4.37
N GLU A 183 -11.92 -8.46 4.87
CA GLU A 183 -12.70 -9.67 4.71
C GLU A 183 -14.02 -9.35 4.01
N GLN A 184 -14.52 -10.29 3.23
CA GLN A 184 -15.82 -10.18 2.57
C GLN A 184 -16.83 -11.14 3.19
N GLN A 185 -18.07 -10.69 3.27
CA GLN A 185 -19.19 -11.49 3.72
C GLN A 185 -19.42 -12.69 2.79
N ALA A 186 -19.45 -13.91 3.32
CA ALA A 186 -19.87 -15.10 2.58
C ALA A 186 -21.38 -15.32 2.73
N GLY A 187 -22.12 -15.28 1.60
CA GLY A 187 -23.55 -15.62 1.52
C GLY A 187 -24.49 -14.45 1.18
N GLU A 188 -25.74 -14.77 0.85
CA GLU A 188 -26.87 -13.85 0.83
C GLU A 188 -27.67 -14.04 2.14
N ASP A 189 -27.83 -12.94 2.87
CA ASP A 189 -28.68 -12.70 4.04
C ASP A 189 -28.40 -13.39 5.41
N GLY A 190 -28.26 -12.52 6.43
CA GLY A 190 -29.14 -12.52 7.62
C GLY A 190 -29.04 -13.62 8.67
N ALA A 191 -28.35 -14.73 8.43
CA ALA A 191 -28.21 -15.78 9.44
C ALA A 191 -27.10 -15.44 10.45
N ALA A 192 -27.43 -15.55 11.75
CA ALA A 192 -26.50 -15.41 12.87
C ALA A 192 -25.37 -16.45 12.77
N GLY A 193 -24.31 -16.10 12.04
CA GLY A 193 -23.19 -17.00 11.71
C GLY A 193 -22.48 -16.64 10.42
N VAL A 194 -22.50 -15.37 10.02
CA VAL A 194 -21.91 -14.88 8.77
C VAL A 194 -20.42 -15.19 8.72
N ALA A 195 -20.03 -16.12 7.84
CA ALA A 195 -18.63 -16.42 7.60
C ALA A 195 -17.98 -15.27 6.81
N TRP A 196 -16.77 -14.90 7.21
CA TRP A 196 -15.98 -13.85 6.56
C TRP A 196 -14.81 -14.50 5.84
N THR A 197 -14.65 -14.22 4.55
CA THR A 197 -13.56 -14.74 3.73
C THR A 197 -12.47 -13.68 3.55
N PRO A 198 -11.19 -14.00 3.75
CA PRO A 198 -10.10 -13.04 3.58
C PRO A 198 -9.98 -12.58 2.13
N VAL A 199 -9.86 -11.28 1.92
CA VAL A 199 -9.73 -10.64 0.61
C VAL A 199 -8.32 -10.12 0.41
N LEU A 200 -7.80 -9.41 1.41
CA LEU A 200 -6.52 -8.71 1.32
C LEU A 200 -5.93 -8.53 2.72
N ASP A 201 -4.61 -8.68 2.82
CA ASP A 201 -3.84 -8.32 4.02
C ASP A 201 -2.89 -7.17 3.68
N ALA A 202 -2.74 -6.24 4.62
CA ALA A 202 -1.86 -5.08 4.46
C ALA A 202 -1.20 -4.70 5.78
N THR A 203 0.04 -4.23 5.70
CA THR A 203 0.77 -3.71 6.86
C THR A 203 1.30 -2.32 6.55
N PHE A 204 0.96 -1.35 7.39
CA PHE A 204 1.31 0.06 7.21
C PHE A 204 2.22 0.49 8.35
N VAL A 205 3.27 1.24 8.04
CA VAL A 205 4.14 1.84 9.04
C VAL A 205 3.95 3.36 9.01
N ASN A 206 3.42 3.88 10.12
CA ASN A 206 3.26 5.30 10.33
C ASN A 206 4.41 5.84 11.19
N ALA A 207 4.67 7.14 11.08
CA ALA A 207 5.65 7.86 11.87
C ALA A 207 4.97 8.99 12.65
N ALA A 208 5.22 9.02 13.96
CA ALA A 208 4.85 10.11 14.84
C ALA A 208 5.89 11.22 14.79
N ARG A 209 5.42 12.43 14.51
CA ARG A 209 6.20 13.64 14.27
C ARG A 209 5.74 14.76 15.18
N HIS A 210 6.68 15.61 15.52
CA HIS A 210 6.44 16.90 16.13
C HIS A 210 5.67 17.81 15.14
N PRO A 211 4.58 18.48 15.55
CA PRO A 211 3.72 19.27 14.65
C PRO A 211 4.44 20.37 13.85
N LEU A 212 5.42 21.06 14.45
CA LEU A 212 6.19 22.12 13.78
C LEU A 212 7.56 21.66 13.26
N GLU A 213 8.38 21.04 14.10
CA GLU A 213 9.81 20.82 13.82
C GLU A 213 10.11 19.58 12.97
N ASN A 214 9.10 18.80 12.56
CA ASN A 214 9.23 17.52 11.84
C ASN A 214 10.17 16.49 12.53
N ARG A 215 10.50 16.70 13.81
CA ARG A 215 11.29 15.78 14.64
C ARG A 215 10.45 14.57 15.03
N ALA A 216 11.12 13.46 15.36
CA ALA A 216 10.45 12.26 15.84
C ALA A 216 9.74 12.49 17.18
N ALA A 217 8.49 12.04 17.32
CA ALA A 217 7.75 12.05 18.58
C ALA A 217 7.67 10.62 19.16
N LYS A 218 7.90 10.47 20.47
CA LYS A 218 7.86 9.16 21.13
C LYS A 218 6.43 8.60 21.21
N LEU A 219 6.29 7.29 21.05
CA LEU A 219 5.01 6.58 21.11
C LEU A 219 4.94 5.60 22.29
N ASN A 220 3.71 5.21 22.63
CA ASN A 220 3.45 4.22 23.68
C ASN A 220 3.97 2.83 23.30
N PRO A 221 4.77 2.18 24.15
CA PRO A 221 5.23 0.83 23.87
C PRO A 221 4.06 -0.15 23.85
N LEU A 222 4.21 -1.26 23.13
CA LEU A 222 3.25 -2.36 23.17
C LEU A 222 3.45 -3.21 24.42
N LEU A 223 2.35 -3.53 25.09
CA LEU A 223 2.29 -4.56 26.12
C LEU A 223 2.07 -5.91 25.44
N LEU A 224 2.98 -6.85 25.66
CA LEU A 224 2.96 -8.19 25.08
C LEU A 224 2.47 -9.20 26.14
N GLU A 225 1.15 -9.40 26.21
CA GLU A 225 0.51 -10.22 27.24
C GLU A 225 0.59 -11.70 26.88
N SER A 226 0.33 -12.03 25.61
CA SER A 226 0.25 -13.41 25.12
C SER A 226 1.50 -13.85 24.34
N ALA A 227 1.67 -15.17 24.18
CA ALA A 227 2.70 -15.72 23.29
C ALA A 227 2.46 -15.31 21.82
N ALA A 228 1.19 -15.16 21.41
CA ALA A 228 0.82 -14.68 20.09
C ALA A 228 1.25 -13.22 19.87
N ASP A 229 1.08 -12.35 20.88
CA ASP A 229 1.51 -10.95 20.80
C ASP A 229 3.03 -10.86 20.61
N ARG A 230 3.79 -11.70 21.31
CA ARG A 230 5.25 -11.77 21.17
C ARG A 230 5.66 -12.23 19.77
N GLU A 231 4.96 -13.21 19.19
CA GLU A 231 5.23 -13.66 17.82
C GLU A 231 4.94 -12.56 16.78
N ILE A 232 3.81 -11.87 16.93
CA ILE A 232 3.43 -10.73 16.07
C ILE A 232 4.47 -9.62 16.17
N PHE A 233 4.89 -9.26 17.39
CA PHE A 233 5.89 -8.23 17.61
C PHE A 233 7.26 -8.62 17.01
N GLN A 234 7.69 -9.88 17.17
CA GLN A 234 8.92 -10.39 16.55
C GLN A 234 8.84 -10.36 15.02
N ARG A 235 7.67 -10.59 14.43
CA ARG A 235 7.46 -10.46 12.99
C ARG A 235 7.69 -9.01 12.53
N GLY A 236 7.20 -8.03 13.28
CA GLY A 236 7.47 -6.60 13.02
C GLY A 236 8.96 -6.23 13.09
N GLU A 237 9.70 -6.76 14.07
CA GLU A 237 11.16 -6.58 14.15
C GLU A 237 11.89 -7.19 12.93
N ARG A 238 11.48 -8.39 12.48
CA ARG A 238 12.03 -9.00 11.25
C ARG A 238 11.68 -8.19 10.01
N ALA A 239 10.45 -7.68 9.90
CA ALA A 239 10.03 -6.83 8.79
C ALA A 239 10.86 -5.53 8.75
N LYS A 240 11.10 -4.90 9.90
CA LYS A 240 12.00 -3.74 10.01
C LYS A 240 13.43 -4.05 9.57
N ALA A 241 14.01 -5.15 10.04
CA ALA A 241 15.35 -5.57 9.64
C ALA A 241 15.43 -5.82 8.12
N TYR A 242 14.41 -6.49 7.57
CA TYR A 242 14.29 -6.74 6.13
C TYR A 242 14.20 -5.44 5.32
N ARG A 243 13.41 -4.44 5.75
CA ARG A 243 13.33 -3.12 5.11
C ARG A 243 14.69 -2.42 5.04
N LEU A 244 15.47 -2.46 6.12
CA LEU A 244 16.81 -1.89 6.16
C LEU A 244 17.79 -2.62 5.22
N GLN A 245 17.67 -3.95 5.11
CA GLN A 245 18.46 -4.76 4.18
C GLN A 245 18.09 -4.50 2.72
N GLN A 246 16.80 -4.43 2.39
CA GLN A 246 16.29 -4.09 1.05
C GLN A 246 16.82 -2.71 0.61
N ALA A 247 16.77 -1.72 1.50
CA ALA A 247 17.27 -0.38 1.21
C ALA A 247 18.77 -0.36 0.88
N SER A 248 19.58 -1.23 1.48
CA SER A 248 21.02 -1.32 1.20
C SER A 248 21.35 -2.11 -0.07
N GLN A 249 20.42 -2.94 -0.57
CA GLN A 249 20.60 -3.78 -1.76
C GLN A 249 20.00 -3.21 -3.05
N SER A 250 19.64 -1.92 -3.05
CA SER A 250 19.12 -1.23 -4.23
C SER A 250 20.04 -1.39 -5.44
N VAL A 251 19.45 -1.70 -6.61
CA VAL A 251 20.19 -1.77 -7.89
C VAL A 251 20.84 -0.42 -8.24
N LEU A 252 20.35 0.68 -7.65
CA LEU A 252 20.95 2.01 -7.81
C LEU A 252 22.27 2.18 -7.05
N SER A 253 22.54 1.37 -6.03
CA SER A 253 23.72 1.46 -5.17
C SER A 253 24.64 0.24 -5.26
N VAL A 254 24.11 -0.92 -5.64
CA VAL A 254 24.83 -2.19 -5.66
C VAL A 254 24.77 -2.81 -7.05
N VAL A 255 25.92 -3.28 -7.54
CA VAL A 255 26.03 -3.98 -8.82
C VAL A 255 25.14 -5.23 -8.83
N PRO A 256 24.42 -5.52 -9.95
CA PRO A 256 23.63 -6.73 -10.07
C PRO A 256 24.43 -8.02 -9.91
N ARG A 257 23.75 -9.12 -9.57
CA ARG A 257 24.35 -10.45 -9.41
C ARG A 257 24.78 -10.99 -10.79
N ASN A 258 25.81 -11.84 -10.82
CA ASN A 258 26.33 -12.44 -12.06
C ASN A 258 25.24 -13.13 -12.89
N GLU A 259 24.29 -13.81 -12.24
CA GLU A 259 23.15 -14.46 -12.89
C GLU A 259 22.21 -13.45 -13.58
N GLU A 260 21.95 -12.31 -12.93
CA GLU A 260 21.11 -11.24 -13.46
C GLU A 260 21.78 -10.59 -14.68
N ILE A 261 23.10 -10.36 -14.60
CA ILE A 261 23.91 -9.82 -15.70
C ILE A 261 23.89 -10.79 -16.89
N ALA A 262 24.11 -12.09 -16.65
CA ALA A 262 24.09 -13.11 -17.69
C ALA A 262 22.72 -13.18 -18.38
N LYS A 263 21.63 -13.06 -17.62
CA LYS A 263 20.27 -13.01 -18.16
C LYS A 263 20.05 -11.80 -19.06
N ILE A 264 20.43 -10.60 -18.62
CA ILE A 264 20.34 -9.38 -19.44
C ILE A 264 21.19 -9.52 -20.71
N HIS A 265 22.40 -10.08 -20.60
CA HIS A 265 23.27 -10.30 -21.75
C HIS A 265 22.61 -11.25 -22.77
N ARG A 266 21.99 -12.33 -22.31
CA ARG A 266 21.23 -13.25 -23.17
C ARG A 266 20.08 -12.54 -23.88
N MET A 267 19.29 -11.75 -23.15
CA MET A 267 18.21 -10.96 -23.76
C MET A 267 18.74 -9.98 -24.82
N PHE A 268 19.90 -9.36 -24.57
CA PHE A 268 20.54 -8.50 -25.55
C PHE A 268 20.94 -9.28 -26.82
N LEU A 269 21.59 -10.44 -26.69
CA LEU A 269 21.96 -11.29 -27.83
C LEU A 269 20.74 -11.72 -28.65
N ASP A 270 19.63 -12.06 -28.00
CA ASP A 270 18.38 -12.45 -28.66
C ASP A 270 17.78 -11.32 -29.51
N THR A 271 18.13 -10.06 -29.23
CA THR A 271 17.71 -8.91 -30.04
C THR A 271 18.61 -8.62 -31.24
N ILE A 272 19.79 -9.23 -31.35
CA ILE A 272 20.70 -8.98 -32.48
C ILE A 272 20.12 -9.63 -33.73
N ASP A 273 20.07 -8.90 -34.84
CA ASP A 273 19.72 -9.49 -36.13
C ASP A 273 20.88 -10.37 -36.63
N PRO A 274 20.71 -11.71 -36.75
CA PRO A 274 21.76 -12.62 -37.19
C PRO A 274 22.27 -12.28 -38.59
N LYS A 275 21.46 -11.60 -39.40
CA LYS A 275 21.81 -11.19 -40.76
C LYS A 275 22.67 -9.93 -40.81
N SER A 276 22.73 -9.16 -39.72
CA SER A 276 23.27 -7.81 -39.75
C SER A 276 24.72 -7.68 -39.31
N PHE A 277 25.36 -8.68 -38.70
CA PHE A 277 26.72 -8.63 -38.13
C PHE A 277 27.08 -7.33 -37.37
N THR A 278 26.09 -6.57 -36.90
CA THR A 278 26.28 -5.29 -36.19
C THR A 278 25.46 -5.27 -34.92
N PHE A 279 25.98 -4.61 -33.88
CA PHE A 279 25.29 -4.46 -32.59
C PHE A 279 24.18 -3.38 -32.62
N SER A 280 24.13 -2.58 -33.68
CA SER A 280 23.23 -1.42 -33.79
C SER A 280 21.85 -1.83 -34.31
N ARG A 281 21.78 -2.82 -35.21
CA ARG A 281 20.52 -3.31 -35.76
C ARG A 281 19.92 -4.37 -34.85
N ARG A 282 18.92 -3.96 -34.07
CA ARG A 282 18.18 -4.84 -33.16
C ARG A 282 16.77 -5.12 -33.66
N ARG A 283 16.34 -6.37 -33.50
CA ARG A 283 14.98 -6.85 -33.75
C ARG A 283 14.37 -7.37 -32.44
N LEU A 284 13.07 -7.17 -32.26
CA LEU A 284 12.37 -7.77 -31.13
C LEU A 284 12.12 -9.26 -31.41
N PRO A 285 12.35 -10.15 -30.43
CA PRO A 285 11.83 -11.51 -30.46
C PRO A 285 10.30 -11.54 -30.64
N VAL A 286 9.77 -12.63 -31.20
CA VAL A 286 8.32 -12.79 -31.38
C VAL A 286 7.63 -12.80 -30.00
N GLY A 287 6.52 -12.07 -29.88
CA GLY A 287 5.78 -11.97 -28.61
C GLY A 287 6.45 -11.07 -27.57
N SER A 288 7.40 -10.22 -27.98
CA SER A 288 8.06 -9.26 -27.10
C SER A 288 7.81 -7.80 -27.48
N VAL A 289 8.00 -6.90 -26.53
CA VAL A 289 7.88 -5.44 -26.69
C VAL A 289 9.06 -4.75 -26.01
N TRP A 290 9.43 -3.57 -26.51
CA TRP A 290 10.44 -2.77 -25.82
C TRP A 290 9.89 -2.22 -24.52
N LEU A 291 10.70 -2.26 -23.47
CA LEU A 291 10.34 -1.74 -22.14
C LEU A 291 9.86 -0.29 -22.19
N ARG A 292 10.60 0.57 -22.91
CA ARG A 292 10.25 1.98 -23.11
C ARG A 292 8.88 2.20 -23.77
N ASP A 293 8.44 1.29 -24.65
CA ASP A 293 7.22 1.45 -25.44
C ASP A 293 5.96 1.09 -24.62
N THR A 294 6.14 0.51 -23.42
CA THR A 294 5.03 0.24 -22.47
C THR A 294 4.68 1.44 -21.59
N MET A 295 5.43 2.54 -21.68
CA MET A 295 5.30 3.67 -20.77
C MET A 295 4.00 4.47 -21.01
N LEU A 296 3.25 4.72 -19.94
CA LEU A 296 2.13 5.66 -19.93
C LEU A 296 2.34 6.73 -18.87
N LYS A 297 1.80 7.92 -19.10
CA LYS A 297 1.93 9.07 -18.20
C LYS A 297 0.57 9.66 -17.91
N THR A 298 0.35 10.02 -16.65
CA THR A 298 -0.82 10.77 -16.20
C THR A 298 -0.36 11.96 -15.36
N ALA A 299 -1.16 13.02 -15.34
CA ALA A 299 -0.90 14.22 -14.57
C ALA A 299 -2.15 14.59 -13.77
N HIS A 300 -1.96 15.04 -12.54
CA HIS A 300 -3.03 15.43 -11.63
C HIS A 300 -2.69 16.73 -10.92
N LEU A 301 -3.66 17.63 -10.81
CA LEU A 301 -3.58 18.78 -9.93
C LEU A 301 -4.01 18.36 -8.52
N CYS A 302 -3.22 18.74 -7.53
CA CYS A 302 -3.44 18.37 -6.13
C CYS A 302 -4.45 19.30 -5.46
N HIS A 303 -5.71 18.86 -5.36
CA HIS A 303 -6.82 19.64 -4.81
C HIS A 303 -7.07 19.37 -3.32
N PRO A 304 -7.70 20.32 -2.58
CA PRO A 304 -8.02 20.15 -1.17
C PRO A 304 -8.81 18.88 -0.82
N GLU A 305 -9.69 18.40 -1.70
CA GLU A 305 -10.44 17.15 -1.47
C GLU A 305 -9.53 15.91 -1.20
N GLN A 306 -8.28 15.99 -1.69
CA GLN A 306 -7.25 14.95 -1.66
C GLN A 306 -6.33 15.08 -0.45
N MET A 307 -6.59 16.06 0.43
CA MET A 307 -5.74 16.35 1.57
C MET A 307 -6.00 15.40 2.75
N ASN A 308 -4.95 15.22 3.53
CA ASN A 308 -4.97 14.61 4.85
C ASN A 308 -5.25 15.67 5.92
N VAL A 309 -5.31 15.23 7.19
CA VAL A 309 -5.57 16.12 8.34
C VAL A 309 -4.47 17.16 8.61
N TYR A 310 -3.40 17.17 7.80
CA TYR A 310 -2.26 18.10 7.87
C TYR A 310 -2.13 18.97 6.62
N CYS A 311 -3.18 19.08 5.81
CA CYS A 311 -3.21 19.88 4.58
C CYS A 311 -2.14 19.47 3.54
N LYS A 312 -1.71 18.20 3.54
CA LYS A 312 -0.87 17.60 2.50
C LYS A 312 -1.66 16.59 1.71
N VAL A 313 -1.28 16.29 0.48
CA VAL A 313 -1.92 15.22 -0.28
C VAL A 313 -1.73 13.90 0.45
N PHE A 314 -2.82 13.15 0.56
CA PHE A 314 -2.88 11.94 1.34
C PHE A 314 -2.19 10.75 0.66
N GLY A 315 -1.52 9.89 1.43
CA GLY A 315 -0.78 8.74 0.91
C GLY A 315 -1.69 7.76 0.16
N GLY A 316 -2.88 7.51 0.71
CA GLY A 316 -3.95 6.74 0.11
C GLY A 316 -4.37 7.24 -1.28
N PHE A 317 -4.42 8.56 -1.48
CA PHE A 317 -4.72 9.15 -2.78
C PHE A 317 -3.61 8.85 -3.80
N LEU A 318 -2.34 9.01 -3.40
CA LEU A 318 -1.19 8.70 -4.26
C LEU A 318 -1.19 7.22 -4.66
N MET A 319 -1.40 6.31 -3.70
CA MET A 319 -1.50 4.87 -3.97
C MET A 319 -2.64 4.54 -4.93
N ARG A 320 -3.82 5.14 -4.74
CA ARG A 320 -4.97 4.94 -5.64
C ARG A 320 -4.64 5.38 -7.06
N LYS A 321 -4.09 6.58 -7.24
CA LYS A 321 -3.76 7.12 -8.57
C LYS A 321 -2.63 6.36 -9.25
N ALA A 322 -1.63 5.94 -8.48
CA ALA A 322 -0.58 5.05 -8.98
C ALA A 322 -1.16 3.71 -9.43
N LEU A 323 -2.02 3.07 -8.64
CA LEU A 323 -2.64 1.79 -9.00
C LEU A 323 -3.55 1.92 -10.24
N GLU A 324 -4.37 2.96 -10.31
CA GLU A 324 -5.23 3.23 -11.49
C GLU A 324 -4.37 3.36 -12.75
N THR A 325 -3.26 4.11 -12.68
CA THR A 325 -2.33 4.30 -13.81
C THR A 325 -1.62 2.98 -14.16
N ALA A 326 -1.18 2.22 -13.16
CA ALA A 326 -0.53 0.92 -13.35
C ALA A 326 -1.46 -0.12 -13.99
N TRP A 327 -2.73 -0.13 -13.57
CA TRP A 327 -3.75 -1.03 -14.11
C TRP A 327 -3.99 -0.75 -15.60
N ILE A 328 -4.06 0.52 -16.01
CA ILE A 328 -4.20 0.92 -17.41
C ILE A 328 -2.97 0.45 -18.22
N CYS A 329 -1.76 0.63 -17.68
CA CYS A 329 -0.51 0.18 -18.30
C CYS A 329 -0.48 -1.36 -18.47
N ALA A 330 -0.83 -2.10 -17.42
CA ALA A 330 -0.93 -3.56 -17.48
C ALA A 330 -1.98 -4.01 -18.51
N PHE A 331 -3.13 -3.33 -18.56
CA PHE A 331 -4.19 -3.68 -19.50
C PHE A 331 -3.77 -3.42 -20.95
N ALA A 332 -3.13 -2.28 -21.23
CA ALA A 332 -2.60 -1.95 -22.55
C ALA A 332 -1.51 -2.95 -23.00
N HIS A 333 -0.65 -3.37 -22.08
CA HIS A 333 0.43 -4.34 -22.34
C HIS A 333 -0.10 -5.75 -22.60
N CYS A 334 -0.92 -6.28 -21.70
CA CYS A 334 -1.42 -7.66 -21.77
C CYS A 334 -2.61 -7.83 -22.73
N ARG A 335 -3.29 -6.73 -23.09
CA ARG A 335 -4.55 -6.69 -23.88
C ARG A 335 -5.64 -7.61 -23.31
N ARG A 336 -5.62 -7.81 -22.00
CA ARG A 336 -6.53 -8.65 -21.23
C ARG A 336 -6.73 -7.99 -19.87
N GLN A 337 -7.94 -8.12 -19.33
CA GLN A 337 -8.31 -7.53 -18.05
C GLN A 337 -7.32 -7.98 -16.96
N PRO A 338 -6.53 -7.06 -16.38
CA PRO A 338 -5.58 -7.40 -15.34
C PRO A 338 -6.27 -7.39 -13.97
N VAL A 339 -5.86 -8.32 -13.11
CA VAL A 339 -6.19 -8.35 -11.68
C VAL A 339 -4.92 -8.11 -10.88
N LEU A 340 -5.04 -7.33 -9.80
CA LEU A 340 -3.94 -7.05 -8.89
C LEU A 340 -3.71 -8.28 -8.00
N LEU A 341 -2.48 -8.76 -7.96
CA LEU A 341 -2.05 -9.82 -7.06
C LEU A 341 -1.38 -9.26 -5.81
N GLU A 342 -0.52 -8.27 -6.01
CA GLU A 342 0.30 -7.72 -4.92
C GLU A 342 0.68 -6.27 -5.21
N VAL A 343 0.66 -5.43 -4.16
CA VAL A 343 1.36 -4.15 -4.13
C VAL A 343 2.66 -4.39 -3.38
N LYS A 344 3.82 -4.14 -3.98
CA LYS A 344 5.10 -4.26 -3.27
C LYS A 344 5.32 -3.05 -2.36
N ASP A 345 6.31 -3.17 -1.50
CA ASP A 345 6.75 -2.14 -0.57
C ASP A 345 6.77 -0.72 -1.16
N VAL A 346 6.12 0.21 -0.47
CA VAL A 346 6.03 1.62 -0.86
C VAL A 346 6.66 2.50 0.21
N SER A 347 7.68 3.28 -0.17
CA SER A 347 8.27 4.33 0.67
C SER A 347 7.77 5.71 0.27
N PHE A 348 7.25 6.49 1.23
CA PHE A 348 6.89 7.89 1.03
C PHE A 348 8.08 8.79 1.36
N ARG A 349 8.80 9.25 0.32
CA ARG A 349 10.09 9.96 0.47
C ARG A 349 9.93 11.45 0.79
N ALA A 350 8.89 12.09 0.26
CA ALA A 350 8.63 13.50 0.44
C ALA A 350 7.13 13.77 0.55
N PRO A 351 6.70 14.75 1.38
CA PRO A 351 5.33 15.21 1.42
C PRO A 351 4.95 15.92 0.12
N VAL A 352 3.65 15.95 -0.19
CA VAL A 352 3.12 16.58 -1.40
C VAL A 352 2.20 17.72 -1.01
N GLU A 353 2.54 18.92 -1.47
CA GLU A 353 1.78 20.15 -1.19
C GLU A 353 0.55 20.26 -2.07
N LEU A 354 -0.51 20.88 -1.54
CA LEU A 354 -1.67 21.29 -2.33
C LEU A 354 -1.27 22.28 -3.42
N GLY A 355 -1.99 22.27 -4.55
CA GLY A 355 -1.67 23.08 -5.73
C GLY A 355 -0.49 22.55 -6.55
N SER A 356 0.26 21.57 -6.04
CA SER A 356 1.34 20.95 -6.82
C SER A 356 0.80 20.11 -7.98
N LEU A 357 1.64 19.90 -8.98
CA LEU A 357 1.37 19.03 -10.12
C LEU A 357 2.01 17.66 -9.88
N LEU A 358 1.17 16.63 -9.73
CA LEU A 358 1.60 15.25 -9.59
C LEU A 358 1.68 14.60 -10.98
N PHE A 359 2.87 14.12 -11.34
CA PHE A 359 3.12 13.33 -12.53
C PHE A 359 3.36 11.87 -12.16
N LEU A 360 2.61 10.97 -12.78
CA LEU A 360 2.76 9.53 -12.61
C LEU A 360 3.21 8.93 -13.95
N SER A 361 4.35 8.27 -13.94
CA SER A 361 4.88 7.54 -15.11
C SER A 361 4.86 6.06 -14.83
N SER A 362 3.93 5.32 -15.44
CA SER A 362 3.82 3.87 -15.33
C SER A 362 4.58 3.17 -16.45
N GLN A 363 5.22 2.05 -16.15
CA GLN A 363 5.96 1.25 -17.12
C GLN A 363 6.02 -0.22 -16.67
N VAL A 364 5.85 -1.15 -17.60
CA VAL A 364 6.04 -2.58 -17.31
C VAL A 364 7.53 -2.84 -17.21
N THR A 365 8.01 -3.23 -16.03
CA THR A 365 9.45 -3.44 -15.78
C THR A 365 9.90 -4.82 -16.18
N CYS A 366 9.08 -5.84 -15.88
CA CYS A 366 9.35 -7.22 -16.25
C CYS A 366 8.03 -7.99 -16.42
N SER A 367 8.13 -9.12 -17.10
CA SER A 367 7.04 -10.05 -17.39
C SER A 367 7.58 -11.47 -17.33
N HIS A 368 6.93 -12.35 -16.58
CA HIS A 368 7.32 -13.76 -16.49
C HIS A 368 6.08 -14.64 -16.46
N GLY A 369 6.00 -15.59 -17.40
CA GLY A 369 4.78 -16.34 -17.68
C GLY A 369 3.61 -15.38 -17.92
N ARG A 370 2.59 -15.48 -17.07
CA ARG A 370 1.36 -14.67 -17.14
C ARG A 370 1.37 -13.45 -16.21
N ARG A 371 2.43 -13.24 -15.44
CA ARG A 371 2.53 -12.13 -14.49
C ARG A 371 3.38 -11.01 -15.08
N CYS A 372 3.03 -9.78 -14.74
CA CYS A 372 3.86 -8.62 -15.05
C CYS A 372 3.98 -7.71 -13.84
N VAL A 373 5.14 -7.06 -13.72
CA VAL A 373 5.38 -6.03 -12.72
C VAL A 373 5.33 -4.68 -13.42
N VAL A 374 4.49 -3.79 -12.90
CA VAL A 374 4.36 -2.42 -13.37
C VAL A 374 4.90 -1.49 -12.30
N ARG A 375 5.94 -0.72 -12.65
CA ARG A 375 6.43 0.36 -11.81
C ARG A 375 5.68 1.64 -12.15
N VAL A 376 5.31 2.42 -11.14
CA VAL A 376 4.84 3.80 -11.30
C VAL A 376 5.75 4.73 -10.53
N HIS A 377 6.43 5.60 -11.26
CA HIS A 377 7.25 6.67 -10.70
C HIS A 377 6.40 7.91 -10.49
N ALA A 378 6.36 8.43 -9.25
CA ALA A 378 5.64 9.63 -8.89
C ALA A 378 6.60 10.81 -8.67
N GLU A 379 6.40 11.86 -9.45
CA GLU A 379 7.13 13.13 -9.33
C GLU A 379 6.13 14.26 -9.07
N VAL A 380 6.53 15.20 -8.22
CA VAL A 380 5.74 16.39 -7.92
C VAL A 380 6.51 17.61 -8.38
N LEU A 381 5.83 18.50 -9.09
CA LEU A 381 6.30 19.82 -9.47
C LEU A 381 5.54 20.87 -8.68
N GLN A 382 6.26 21.72 -7.95
CA GLN A 382 5.70 22.91 -7.32
C GLN A 382 5.71 24.05 -8.36
N PRO A 383 4.55 24.61 -8.75
CA PRO A 383 4.49 25.63 -9.79
C PRO A 383 5.26 26.90 -9.44
N ASP A 384 5.19 27.34 -8.18
CA ASP A 384 5.77 28.62 -7.74
C ASP A 384 7.31 28.62 -7.78
N SER A 385 7.92 27.49 -7.42
CA SER A 385 9.39 27.36 -7.35
C SER A 385 9.99 26.66 -8.57
N GLY A 386 9.18 25.95 -9.36
CA GLY A 386 9.65 25.05 -10.42
C GLY A 386 10.34 23.78 -9.92
N LEU A 387 10.41 23.56 -8.60
CA LEU A 387 11.12 22.42 -8.01
C LEU A 387 10.40 21.11 -8.34
N ARG A 388 11.16 20.13 -8.84
CA ARG A 388 10.70 18.75 -9.05
C ARG A 388 11.26 17.84 -7.98
N THR A 389 10.42 17.00 -7.41
CA THR A 389 10.82 16.03 -6.38
C THR A 389 10.14 14.70 -6.62
N THR A 390 10.91 13.61 -6.64
CA THR A 390 10.38 12.25 -6.61
C THR A 390 9.81 11.96 -5.23
N THR A 391 8.55 11.56 -5.16
CA THR A 391 7.87 11.30 -3.88
C THR A 391 7.81 9.80 -3.59
N ASN A 392 7.52 8.99 -4.61
CA ASN A 392 7.25 7.57 -4.47
C ASN A 392 7.65 6.81 -5.73
N ASP A 393 8.04 5.55 -5.52
CA ASP A 393 8.08 4.52 -6.54
C ASP A 393 7.13 3.41 -6.09
N PHE A 394 6.15 3.07 -6.92
CA PHE A 394 5.20 1.99 -6.65
C PHE A 394 5.49 0.83 -7.58
N TYR A 395 5.36 -0.40 -7.09
CA TYR A 395 5.44 -1.61 -7.91
C TYR A 395 4.20 -2.45 -7.68
N PHE A 396 3.51 -2.79 -8.77
CA PHE A 396 2.28 -3.55 -8.75
C PHE A 396 2.47 -4.83 -9.56
N VAL A 397 2.07 -5.96 -9.00
CA VAL A 397 2.10 -7.26 -9.67
C VAL A 397 0.70 -7.58 -10.18
N PHE A 398 0.59 -7.76 -11.49
CA PHE A 398 -0.67 -8.09 -12.16
C PHE A 398 -0.61 -9.45 -12.84
N ALA A 399 -1.77 -10.08 -12.98
CA ALA A 399 -2.01 -11.22 -13.87
C ALA A 399 -3.33 -11.02 -14.63
N PRO A 400 -3.54 -11.70 -15.78
CA PRO A 400 -4.84 -11.74 -16.44
C PRO A 400 -5.91 -12.36 -15.54
N GLU A 401 -7.10 -11.79 -15.53
CA GLU A 401 -8.25 -12.31 -14.77
C GLU A 401 -8.58 -13.77 -15.09
N ALA A 402 -8.52 -14.15 -16.38
CA ALA A 402 -8.74 -15.52 -16.81
C ALA A 402 -7.77 -16.51 -16.14
N ALA A 403 -6.53 -16.10 -15.83
CA ALA A 403 -5.56 -16.95 -15.14
C ALA A 403 -5.92 -17.10 -13.66
N ALA A 404 -6.60 -16.12 -13.06
CA ALA A 404 -7.12 -16.21 -11.69
C ALA A 404 -8.37 -17.10 -11.58
N GLN A 405 -9.20 -17.20 -12.64
CA GLN A 405 -10.45 -17.96 -12.64
C GLN A 405 -10.34 -19.40 -13.18
N ALA A 406 -9.72 -19.59 -14.34
CA ALA A 406 -9.77 -20.85 -15.10
C ALA A 406 -8.60 -21.81 -14.80
N GLY A 407 -7.68 -21.42 -13.92
CA GLY A 407 -6.40 -22.11 -13.76
C GLY A 407 -5.41 -21.70 -14.85
N GLU A 408 -4.14 -22.02 -14.60
CA GLU A 408 -3.02 -21.47 -15.34
C GLU A 408 -3.01 -21.90 -16.82
N ASP A 409 -3.30 -23.15 -17.14
CA ASP A 409 -2.95 -23.77 -18.43
C ASP A 409 -3.73 -23.26 -19.67
N CYS A 410 -4.80 -22.47 -19.51
CA CYS A 410 -5.64 -22.01 -20.61
C CYS A 410 -5.35 -20.57 -21.08
N VAL A 411 -4.42 -19.86 -20.44
CA VAL A 411 -4.16 -18.44 -20.74
C VAL A 411 -2.75 -18.26 -21.31
N PRO A 412 -2.58 -17.59 -22.47
CA PRO A 412 -1.26 -17.35 -23.04
C PRO A 412 -0.45 -16.38 -22.18
N ASP A 413 0.87 -16.50 -22.28
CA ASP A 413 1.82 -15.67 -21.55
C ASP A 413 1.70 -14.19 -21.90
N ALA A 414 2.09 -13.35 -20.93
CA ALA A 414 2.18 -11.91 -21.15
C ALA A 414 3.34 -11.61 -22.11
N PRO A 415 3.20 -10.58 -22.99
CA PRO A 415 4.28 -10.20 -23.89
C PRO A 415 5.56 -9.91 -23.12
N GLN A 416 6.68 -10.46 -23.59
CA GLN A 416 7.97 -10.33 -22.92
C GLN A 416 8.50 -8.91 -23.06
N VAL A 417 8.87 -8.29 -21.95
CA VAL A 417 9.44 -6.94 -21.95
C VAL A 417 10.95 -7.00 -22.10
N VAL A 418 11.49 -6.33 -23.12
CA VAL A 418 12.92 -6.35 -23.44
C VAL A 418 13.54 -4.97 -23.23
N PRO A 419 14.61 -4.83 -22.41
CA PRO A 419 15.28 -3.56 -22.21
C PRO A 419 16.13 -3.18 -23.42
N ARG A 420 16.08 -1.90 -23.81
CA ARG A 420 16.87 -1.36 -24.92
C ARG A 420 18.16 -0.69 -24.47
N SER A 421 18.19 -0.14 -23.26
CA SER A 421 19.31 0.61 -22.69
C SER A 421 19.77 -0.01 -21.38
N TYR A 422 20.95 0.39 -20.88
CA TYR A 422 21.44 -0.09 -19.59
C TYR A 422 20.52 0.32 -18.44
N SER A 423 19.99 1.55 -18.45
CA SER A 423 19.02 2.00 -17.45
C SER A 423 17.74 1.16 -17.46
N GLU A 424 17.22 0.82 -18.66
CA GLU A 424 16.09 -0.10 -18.79
C GLU A 424 16.46 -1.51 -18.29
N ALA A 425 17.70 -1.97 -18.48
CA ALA A 425 18.14 -3.25 -17.96
C ALA A 425 18.18 -3.27 -16.43
N MET A 426 18.65 -2.19 -15.79
CA MET A 426 18.60 -2.06 -14.33
C MET A 426 17.17 -2.06 -13.81
N LEU A 427 16.27 -1.34 -14.49
CA LEU A 427 14.85 -1.34 -14.17
C LEU A 427 14.21 -2.73 -14.35
N HIS A 428 14.61 -3.47 -15.37
CA HIS A 428 14.15 -4.84 -15.59
C HIS A 428 14.61 -5.78 -14.47
N ILE A 429 15.88 -5.70 -14.05
CA ILE A 429 16.43 -6.49 -12.94
C ILE A 429 15.67 -6.18 -11.64
N ASP A 430 15.47 -4.90 -11.34
CA ASP A 430 14.74 -4.47 -10.16
C ASP A 430 13.30 -5.03 -10.14
N GLY A 431 12.59 -4.94 -11.28
CA GLY A 431 11.28 -5.58 -11.44
C GLY A 431 11.31 -7.10 -11.24
N MET A 432 12.33 -7.78 -11.77
CA MET A 432 12.50 -9.23 -11.61
C MET A 432 12.72 -9.64 -10.15
N ARG A 433 13.52 -8.88 -9.38
CA ARG A 433 13.69 -9.11 -7.93
C ARG A 433 12.33 -9.03 -7.22
N LYS A 434 11.56 -7.97 -7.50
CA LYS A 434 10.22 -7.80 -6.93
C LYS A 434 9.26 -8.92 -7.29
N LEU A 435 9.37 -9.51 -8.48
CA LEU A 435 8.53 -10.64 -8.88
C LEU A 435 8.90 -11.96 -8.18
N THR A 436 10.18 -12.15 -7.85
CA THR A 436 10.73 -13.42 -7.33
C THR A 436 10.73 -13.48 -5.79
N GLU A 437 10.76 -12.33 -5.12
CA GLU A 437 10.75 -12.19 -3.65
C GLU A 437 9.34 -12.43 -3.03
N ALA A 438 8.57 -13.38 -3.54
CA ALA A 438 7.23 -13.72 -3.04
C ALA A 438 7.25 -14.83 -1.98
#